data_AF-A0A7Y5PX96-F1
#
_entry.id   AF-A0A7Y5PX96-F1
#
_cell.length_a   1.000
_cell.length_b   1.000
_cell.length_c   1.000
_cell.angle_alpha   90.00
_cell.angle_beta   90.00
_cell.angle_gamma   90.00
#
_symmetry.space_group_name_H-M   'P 1'
#
loop_
_entity.id
_entity.type
_entity.pdbx_description
1 polymer ?
#
loop_
_entity_poly.entity_id
_entity_poly.type
_entity_poly.pdbx_seq_one_letter_code
_entity_poly.pdbx_strand_id
1 'polypeptide(L)'
;MSQSVCLRCGALKTGAWVACPECHHLPSDVRDRAKHLLASDAYLSASVLQSTSAAIRAGHPPEFPEAQVQAEIREIESLEQEGESSFAFPLVAATAVLLLLAAGAAWAWLA
;
A
#
# COMPACT_ATOMS: atom_id res chain seq x y z
N MET A 1 16.13 3.09 -3.83
CA MET A 1 15.17 2.20 -4.53
C MET A 1 15.16 0.90 -3.75
N SER A 2 14.01 0.44 -3.26
CA SER A 2 13.93 -0.80 -2.49
C SER A 2 13.95 -2.03 -3.39
N GLN A 3 14.67 -3.08 -2.99
CA GLN A 3 14.63 -4.41 -3.59
C GLN A 3 13.74 -5.35 -2.79
N SER A 4 13.03 -6.24 -3.47
CA SER A 4 12.17 -7.25 -2.84
C SER A 4 12.16 -8.54 -3.64
N VAL A 5 11.77 -9.62 -2.99
CA VAL A 5 11.56 -10.93 -3.63
C VAL A 5 10.08 -11.14 -3.92
N CYS A 6 9.75 -11.59 -5.13
CA CYS A 6 8.39 -12.01 -5.44
C CYS A 6 8.07 -13.33 -4.72
N LEU A 7 7.05 -13.34 -3.87
CA LEU A 7 6.68 -14.53 -3.10
C LEU A 7 6.07 -15.67 -3.93
N ARG A 8 5.69 -15.38 -5.17
CA ARG A 8 5.10 -16.36 -6.09
C ARG A 8 6.14 -17.13 -6.92
N CYS A 9 7.18 -16.46 -7.40
CA CYS A 9 8.18 -17.06 -8.30
C CYS A 9 9.63 -16.92 -7.84
N GLY A 10 9.88 -16.17 -6.77
CA GLY A 10 11.21 -15.93 -6.22
C GLY A 10 12.05 -14.88 -6.98
N ALA A 11 11.54 -14.28 -8.06
CA ALA A 11 12.28 -13.23 -8.78
C ALA A 11 12.56 -12.00 -7.89
N LEU A 12 13.76 -11.43 -8.03
CA LEU A 12 14.09 -10.14 -7.44
C LEU A 12 13.45 -9.01 -8.26
N LYS A 13 12.85 -8.04 -7.59
CA LYS A 13 12.19 -6.89 -8.21
C LYS A 13 12.42 -5.61 -7.42
N THR A 14 12.26 -4.47 -8.08
CA THR A 14 12.32 -3.15 -7.44
C THR A 14 10.93 -2.77 -6.93
N GLY A 15 10.81 -2.56 -5.62
CA GLY A 15 9.57 -2.22 -4.93
C GLY A 15 8.74 -3.42 -4.49
N ALA A 16 8.39 -3.49 -3.20
CA ALA A 16 7.61 -4.58 -2.61
C ALA A 16 6.20 -4.72 -3.21
N TRP A 17 5.57 -3.63 -3.63
CA TRP A 17 4.18 -3.61 -4.11
C TRP A 17 4.02 -3.48 -5.63
N VAL A 18 5.13 -3.54 -6.38
CA VAL A 18 5.11 -3.48 -7.85
C VAL A 18 4.89 -4.87 -8.44
N ALA A 19 4.25 -4.95 -9.61
CA ALA A 19 4.09 -6.20 -10.35
C ALA A 19 5.45 -6.87 -10.63
N CYS A 20 5.53 -8.18 -10.46
CA CYS A 20 6.74 -8.93 -10.76
C CYS A 20 7.07 -8.90 -12.27
N PRO A 21 8.32 -8.62 -12.66
CA PRO A 21 8.69 -8.62 -14.09
C PRO A 21 8.74 -10.02 -14.72
N GLU A 22 8.88 -11.08 -13.93
CA GLU A 22 8.93 -12.46 -14.44
C GLU A 22 7.54 -13.13 -14.49
N CYS A 23 6.75 -13.05 -13.42
CA CYS A 23 5.46 -13.74 -13.33
C CYS A 23 4.22 -12.83 -13.31
N HIS A 24 4.42 -11.50 -13.36
CA HIS A 24 3.37 -10.49 -13.33
C HIS A 24 2.46 -10.52 -12.09
N HIS A 25 2.84 -11.25 -11.03
CA HIS A 25 2.12 -11.22 -9.76
C HIS A 25 2.15 -9.81 -9.18
N LEU A 26 0.97 -9.31 -8.82
CA LEU A 26 0.77 -8.07 -8.09
C LEU A 26 0.14 -8.42 -6.75
N PRO A 27 0.69 -7.93 -5.61
CA PRO A 27 0.07 -8.18 -4.32
C PRO A 27 -1.35 -7.63 -4.25
N SER A 28 -2.33 -8.49 -3.92
CA SER A 28 -3.76 -8.15 -4.07
C SER A 28 -4.40 -7.53 -2.85
N ASP A 29 -3.99 -7.95 -1.65
CA ASP A 29 -4.57 -7.50 -0.39
C ASP A 29 -3.48 -6.97 0.56
N VAL A 30 -3.89 -6.32 1.65
CA VAL A 30 -2.99 -5.72 2.64
C VAL A 30 -2.03 -6.76 3.24
N ARG A 31 -2.53 -7.98 3.50
CA ARG A 31 -1.71 -9.06 4.06
C ARG A 31 -0.66 -9.54 3.06
N ASP A 32 -0.99 -9.68 1.79
CA ASP A 32 -0.03 -10.04 0.74
C ASP A 32 1.01 -8.93 0.55
N ARG A 33 0.58 -7.67 0.59
CA ARG A 33 1.47 -6.49 0.58
C ARG A 33 2.44 -6.47 1.77
N ALA A 34 1.94 -6.78 2.97
CA ALA A 34 2.76 -6.89 4.19
C ALA A 34 3.82 -7.99 4.04
N LYS A 35 3.45 -9.18 3.57
CA LYS A 35 4.42 -10.27 3.34
C LYS A 35 5.47 -9.90 2.29
N HIS A 36 5.06 -9.26 1.20
CA HIS A 36 6.00 -8.78 0.18
C HIS A 36 6.94 -7.69 0.72
N LEU A 37 6.48 -6.86 1.66
CA LEU A 37 7.30 -5.87 2.35
C LEU A 37 8.31 -6.53 3.30
N LEU A 38 7.89 -7.54 4.08
CA LEU A 38 8.79 -8.34 4.91
C LEU A 38 9.86 -9.08 4.09
N ALA A 39 9.57 -9.38 2.83
CA ALA A 39 10.51 -9.96 1.87
C ALA A 39 11.28 -8.90 1.05
N SER A 40 11.58 -7.75 1.64
CA SER A 40 12.30 -6.64 1.00
C SER A 40 13.54 -6.22 1.78
N ASP A 41 14.34 -5.35 1.16
CA ASP A 41 15.56 -4.77 1.75
C ASP A 41 15.29 -3.80 2.91
N ALA A 42 14.02 -3.50 3.20
CA ALA A 42 13.62 -2.85 4.44
C ALA A 42 13.82 -3.76 5.67
N TYR A 43 13.73 -5.09 5.50
CA TYR A 43 13.81 -6.07 6.60
C TYR A 43 14.97 -7.06 6.45
N LEU A 44 15.34 -7.38 5.21
CA LEU A 44 16.30 -8.42 4.90
C LEU A 44 17.56 -7.81 4.28
N SER A 45 18.73 -8.35 4.63
CA SER A 45 19.96 -7.97 3.93
C SER A 45 19.96 -8.51 2.49
N ALA A 46 20.79 -7.92 1.63
CA ALA A 46 20.93 -8.38 0.24
C ALA A 46 21.28 -9.88 0.12
N SER A 47 22.12 -10.41 1.01
CA SER A 47 22.46 -11.84 1.01
C SER A 47 21.27 -12.72 1.39
N VAL A 48 20.44 -12.27 2.34
CA VAL A 48 19.22 -12.98 2.73
C VAL A 48 18.17 -12.90 1.63
N LEU A 49 18.01 -11.77 0.94
CA LEU A 49 17.11 -11.68 -0.22
C LEU A 49 17.49 -12.66 -1.33
N GLN A 50 18.78 -12.81 -1.62
CA GLN A 50 19.27 -13.78 -2.61
C GLN A 50 18.98 -15.22 -2.18
N SER A 51 19.19 -15.56 -0.91
CA SER A 51 18.88 -16.90 -0.41
C SER A 51 17.37 -17.18 -0.37
N THR A 52 16.55 -16.20 0.02
CA THR A 52 15.09 -16.30 -0.03
C THR A 52 14.57 -16.48 -1.46
N SER A 53 15.12 -15.74 -2.43
CA SER A 53 14.85 -15.91 -3.86
C SER A 53 15.13 -17.34 -4.33
N ALA A 54 16.32 -17.86 -4.01
CA ALA A 54 16.70 -19.22 -4.34
C ALA A 54 15.79 -20.27 -3.67
N ALA A 55 15.43 -20.07 -2.40
CA ALA A 55 14.54 -20.97 -1.66
C ALA A 55 13.14 -21.05 -2.28
N ILE A 56 12.53 -19.90 -2.62
CA ILE A 56 11.21 -19.86 -3.28
C ILE A 56 11.28 -20.55 -4.64
N ARG A 57 12.34 -20.31 -5.43
CA ARG A 57 12.55 -20.98 -6.72
C ARG A 57 12.69 -22.50 -6.57
N ALA A 58 13.23 -22.96 -5.44
CA ALA A 58 13.30 -24.37 -5.08
C ALA A 58 12.00 -24.93 -4.47
N GLY A 59 10.92 -24.15 -4.40
CA GLY A 59 9.63 -24.57 -3.83
C GLY A 59 9.53 -24.46 -2.31
N HIS A 60 10.44 -23.73 -1.66
CA HIS A 60 10.48 -23.53 -0.22
C HIS A 60 10.19 -22.06 0.13
N PRO A 61 8.91 -21.64 0.17
CA PRO A 61 8.57 -20.26 0.53
C PRO A 61 8.92 -19.97 2.00
N PRO A 62 9.32 -18.73 2.33
CA PRO A 62 9.59 -18.34 3.71
C PRO A 62 8.31 -18.33 4.55
N GLU A 63 8.43 -18.74 5.81
CA GLU A 63 7.39 -18.55 6.81
C GLU A 63 7.53 -17.19 7.47
N PHE A 64 6.42 -16.45 7.55
CA PHE A 64 6.38 -15.14 8.21
C PHE A 64 5.68 -15.27 9.57
N PRO A 65 6.30 -14.85 10.68
CA PRO A 65 5.64 -14.83 11.97
C PRO A 65 4.39 -13.96 11.93
N GLU A 66 3.24 -14.49 12.38
CA GLU A 66 1.95 -13.78 12.30
C GLU A 66 2.01 -12.42 13.03
N ALA A 67 2.74 -12.33 14.14
CA ALA A 67 2.92 -11.08 14.87
C ALA A 67 3.57 -9.97 14.03
N GLN A 68 4.54 -10.31 13.17
CA GLN A 68 5.18 -9.35 12.27
C GLN A 68 4.23 -8.95 11.14
N VAL A 69 3.57 -9.93 10.51
CA VAL A 69 2.57 -9.66 9.46
C VAL A 69 1.47 -8.71 9.97
N GLN A 70 0.99 -8.91 11.20
CA GLN A 70 -0.01 -8.04 11.82
C GLN A 70 0.51 -6.64 12.15
N ALA A 71 1.80 -6.50 12.49
CA ALA A 71 2.39 -5.18 12.71
C ALA A 71 2.41 -4.38 11.41
N GLU A 72 2.84 -5.00 10.32
CA GLU A 72 2.90 -4.39 8.99
C GLU A 72 1.52 -4.07 8.42
N ILE A 73 0.52 -4.95 8.64
CA ILE A 73 -0.86 -4.68 8.22
C ILE A 73 -1.34 -3.37 8.86
N ARG A 74 -1.14 -3.20 10.17
CA ARG A 74 -1.56 -1.97 10.88
C ARG A 74 -0.86 -0.73 10.36
N GLU A 75 0.43 -0.84 10.04
CA GLU A 75 1.20 0.27 9.49
C GLU A 75 0.70 0.67 8.09
N ILE A 76 0.50 -0.31 7.20
CA ILE A 76 -0.02 -0.07 5.84
C ILE A 76 -1.42 0.57 5.91
N GLU A 77 -2.32 0.04 6.73
CA GLU A 77 -3.68 0.60 6.92
C GLU A 77 -3.63 2.04 7.45
N SER A 78 -2.71 2.34 8.37
CA SER A 78 -2.58 3.70 8.91
C SER A 78 -2.17 4.71 7.82
N LEU A 79 -1.26 4.33 6.91
CA LEU A 79 -0.82 5.18 5.81
C LEU A 79 -1.94 5.40 4.77
N GLU A 80 -2.77 4.38 4.52
CA GLU A 80 -3.91 4.50 3.61
C GLU A 80 -4.97 5.47 4.15
N GLN A 81 -5.27 5.41 5.46
CA GLN A 81 -6.22 6.31 6.11
C GLN A 81 -5.78 7.77 6.08
N GLU A 82 -4.50 8.05 6.30
CA GLU A 82 -3.95 9.41 6.21
C GLU A 82 -4.12 9.99 4.80
N GLY A 83 -3.90 9.17 3.75
CA GLY A 83 -4.04 9.59 2.35
C GLY A 83 -5.47 9.97 1.95
N GLU A 84 -6.47 9.22 2.43
CA GLU A 84 -7.88 9.50 2.12
C GLU A 84 -8.41 10.73 2.85
N SER A 85 -7.92 11.02 4.07
CA SER A 85 -8.39 12.13 4.89
C SER A 85 -8.04 13.53 4.32
N SER A 86 -7.02 13.63 3.47
CA SER A 86 -6.56 14.92 2.93
C SER A 86 -7.43 15.49 1.79
N PHE A 87 -8.18 14.68 1.06
CA PHE A 87 -8.85 15.15 -0.17
C PHE A 87 -10.33 15.51 -0.03
N ALA A 88 -11.04 15.01 1.00
CA ALA A 88 -12.48 15.24 1.13
C ALA A 88 -12.84 16.63 1.69
N PHE A 89 -11.97 17.21 2.53
CA PHE A 89 -12.29 18.43 3.28
C PHE A 89 -12.50 19.70 2.43
N PRO A 90 -11.64 20.04 1.44
CA PRO A 90 -11.78 21.30 0.70
C PRO A 90 -13.01 21.31 -0.23
N LEU A 91 -13.39 20.15 -0.78
CA LEU A 91 -14.49 20.03 -1.74
C LEU A 91 -15.88 20.13 -1.07
N VAL A 92 -16.01 19.57 0.13
CA VAL A 92 -17.24 19.70 0.94
C VAL A 92 -17.38 21.12 1.50
N ALA A 93 -16.29 21.75 1.94
CA ALA A 93 -16.32 23.13 2.41
C ALA A 93 -16.69 24.12 1.30
N ALA A 94 -16.11 23.96 0.10
CA ALA A 94 -16.43 24.82 -1.05
C ALA A 94 -17.89 24.70 -1.50
N THR A 95 -18.44 23.47 -1.51
CA THR A 95 -19.85 23.24 -1.88
C THR A 95 -20.81 23.83 -0.84
N ALA A 96 -20.51 23.70 0.46
CA ALA A 96 -21.30 24.32 1.52
C ALA A 96 -21.32 25.85 1.42
N VAL A 97 -20.18 26.49 1.15
CA VAL A 97 -20.08 27.95 0.96
C VAL A 97 -20.88 28.39 -0.26
N LEU A 98 -20.78 27.68 -1.39
CA LEU A 98 -21.58 27.98 -2.59
C LEU A 98 -23.08 27.89 -2.35
N LEU A 99 -23.54 26.88 -1.60
CA LEU A 99 -24.96 26.73 -1.26
C LEU A 99 -25.46 27.86 -0.36
N LEU A 100 -24.66 28.28 0.63
CA LEU A 100 -25.00 29.41 1.49
C LEU A 100 -25.06 30.73 0.71
N LEU A 101 -24.12 30.96 -0.21
CA LEU A 101 -24.12 32.14 -1.08
C LEU A 101 -25.34 32.14 -2.02
N ALA A 102 -25.67 31.00 -2.61
CA ALA A 102 -26.84 30.86 -3.49
C ALA A 102 -28.16 31.10 -2.72
N ALA A 103 -28.29 30.53 -1.51
CA ALA A 103 -29.45 30.75 -0.65
C ALA A 103 -29.58 32.22 -0.21
N GLY A 104 -28.46 32.86 0.16
CA GLY A 104 -28.44 34.29 0.51
C GLY A 104 -28.84 35.19 -0.67
N ALA A 105 -28.32 34.91 -1.87
CA ALA A 105 -28.68 35.65 -3.07
C ALA A 105 -30.17 35.47 -3.43
N ALA A 106 -30.70 34.24 -3.35
CA ALA A 106 -32.11 33.98 -3.59
C ALA A 106 -33.01 34.73 -2.60
N TRP A 107 -32.63 34.77 -1.33
CA TRP A 107 -33.41 35.48 -0.31
C TRP A 107 -33.43 37.00 -0.54
N ALA A 108 -32.29 37.58 -0.94
CA ALA A 108 -32.19 39.01 -1.26
C ALA A 108 -33.00 39.44 -2.51
N TRP A 109 -33.29 38.51 -3.42
CA TRP A 109 -34.14 38.78 -4.59
C TRP A 109 -35.65 38.65 -4.30
N LEU A 110 -36.02 38.00 -3.20
CA LEU A 110 -37.41 37.74 -2.81
C LEU A 110 -37.94 38.71 -1.74
N ALA A 111 -37.05 39.47 -1.09
CA ALA A 111 -37.37 40.48 -0.06
C ALA A 111 -37.38 41.89 -0.64
#